data_AF-A0A6P0SXM1-F1
#
_entry.id   AF-A0A6P0SXM1-F1
#
_cell.length_a   1.000
_cell.length_b   1.000
_cell.length_c   1.000
_cell.angle_alpha   90.00
_cell.angle_beta   90.00
_cell.angle_gamma   90.00
#
_symmetry.space_group_name_H-M   'P 1'
#
loop_
_entity.id
_entity.type
_entity.pdbx_description
1 polymer ?
#
loop_
_entity_poly.entity_id
_entity_poly.type
_entity_poly.pdbx_seq_one_letter_code
_entity_poly.pdbx_strand_id
1 'polypeptide(L)'
;SLRSLATNYTEGNLGFVLATPESPIELAHHTGHSSPFFNIFGYTTTLGPLKEPEARELIASSPISFPVEDREWILNQSGGWPLLLQILCRERLFTIEDNETDDQWREEGLRQIKPFRYLL
;
A
#
# COMPACT_ATOMS: atom_id res chain seq x y z
N SER A 1 -21.31 -10.64 20.99
CA SER A 1 -20.26 -11.24 20.15
C SER A 1 -20.44 -10.76 18.72
N LEU A 2 -19.37 -10.32 18.04
CA LEU A 2 -19.41 -9.88 16.64
C LEU A 2 -19.96 -10.96 15.69
N ARG A 3 -19.68 -12.24 15.99
CA ARG A 3 -20.27 -13.38 15.29
C ARG A 3 -21.81 -13.36 15.35
N SER A 4 -22.37 -13.14 16.54
CA SER A 4 -23.82 -13.06 16.73
C SER A 4 -24.44 -11.83 16.06
N LEU A 5 -23.68 -10.73 15.96
CA LEU A 5 -24.14 -9.52 15.27
C LEU A 5 -24.37 -9.82 13.78
N ALA A 6 -23.39 -10.45 13.12
CA ALA A 6 -23.51 -10.80 11.71
C ALA A 6 -24.57 -11.88 11.43
N THR A 7 -24.67 -12.92 12.27
CA THR A 7 -25.55 -14.06 11.96
C THR A 7 -26.99 -13.90 12.45
N ASN A 8 -27.20 -13.28 13.62
CA ASN A 8 -28.51 -13.32 14.30
C ASN A 8 -29.26 -12.00 14.25
N TYR A 9 -28.55 -10.87 14.29
CA TYR A 9 -29.19 -9.55 14.39
C TYR A 9 -29.32 -8.83 13.05
N THR A 10 -28.56 -9.26 12.03
CA THR A 10 -28.58 -8.64 10.70
C THR A 10 -28.96 -9.64 9.60
N GLU A 11 -29.41 -10.84 9.95
CA GLU A 11 -29.78 -11.90 8.99
C GLU A 11 -28.67 -12.19 7.95
N GLY A 12 -27.39 -12.09 8.35
CA GLY A 12 -26.26 -12.28 7.44
C GLY A 12 -25.88 -11.08 6.56
N ASN A 13 -26.59 -9.94 6.65
CA ASN A 13 -26.34 -8.75 5.83
C ASN A 13 -25.21 -7.84 6.35
N LEU A 14 -24.34 -8.35 7.22
CA LEU A 14 -23.21 -7.60 7.78
C LEU A 14 -21.90 -8.33 7.50
N GLY A 15 -21.05 -7.72 6.67
CA GLY A 15 -19.70 -8.18 6.39
C GLY A 15 -18.65 -7.45 7.23
N PHE A 16 -17.57 -8.16 7.57
CA PHE A 16 -16.41 -7.58 8.25
C PHE A 16 -15.17 -7.68 7.37
N VAL A 17 -14.38 -6.61 7.31
CA VAL A 17 -13.06 -6.59 6.67
C VAL A 17 -12.05 -6.15 7.72
N LEU A 18 -10.96 -6.91 7.85
CA LEU A 18 -9.84 -6.61 8.72
C LEU A 18 -8.59 -6.43 7.86
N ALA A 19 -7.89 -5.31 8.05
CA ALA A 19 -6.60 -5.04 7.44
C ALA A 19 -5.56 -4.87 8.54
N THR A 20 -4.45 -5.58 8.44
CA THR A 20 -3.38 -5.61 9.43
C THR A 20 -2.05 -5.91 8.74
N PRO A 21 -0.93 -5.33 9.20
CA PRO A 21 0.40 -5.68 8.69
C PRO A 21 0.85 -7.10 9.09
N GLU A 22 0.28 -7.65 10.17
CA GLU A 22 0.57 -8.99 10.70
C GLU A 22 -0.61 -9.94 10.51
N SER A 23 -0.36 -11.25 10.43
CA SER A 23 -1.43 -12.22 10.28
C SER A 23 -2.38 -12.18 11.49
N PRO A 24 -3.71 -12.15 11.29
CA PRO A 24 -4.68 -12.23 12.38
C PRO A 24 -4.50 -13.47 13.27
N ILE A 25 -3.98 -14.57 12.71
CA ILE A 25 -3.67 -15.80 13.45
C ILE A 25 -2.47 -15.57 14.39
N GLU A 26 -1.44 -14.88 13.94
CA GLU A 26 -0.26 -14.53 14.75
C GLU A 26 -0.65 -13.56 15.89
N LEU A 27 -1.51 -12.58 15.60
CA LEU A 27 -2.07 -11.67 16.61
C LEU A 27 -2.88 -12.42 17.70
N ALA A 28 -3.60 -13.47 17.32
CA ALA A 28 -4.31 -14.34 18.28
C ALA A 28 -3.34 -15.10 19.20
N HIS A 29 -2.23 -15.59 18.64
CA HIS A 29 -1.21 -16.30 19.41
C HIS A 29 -0.44 -15.36 20.36
N HIS A 30 -0.10 -14.14 19.93
CA HIS A 30 0.62 -13.16 20.76
C HIS A 30 -0.21 -12.63 21.93
N THR A 31 -1.53 -12.62 21.82
CA THR A 31 -2.43 -12.15 22.89
C THR A 31 -2.82 -13.22 23.90
N GLY A 32 -2.34 -14.47 23.74
CA GLY A 32 -2.66 -15.59 24.63
C GLY A 32 -4.12 -16.06 24.55
N HIS A 33 -4.92 -15.47 23.65
CA HIS A 33 -6.30 -15.82 23.43
C HIS A 33 -6.40 -16.61 22.12
N SER A 34 -6.53 -17.94 22.22
CA SER A 34 -7.02 -18.78 21.12
C SER A 34 -8.51 -18.47 20.87
N SER A 35 -8.80 -17.26 20.42
CA SER A 35 -10.16 -16.73 20.34
C SER A 35 -10.87 -17.30 19.11
N PRO A 36 -12.05 -17.91 19.26
CA PRO A 36 -12.92 -18.32 18.14
C PRO A 36 -13.38 -17.14 17.26
N PHE A 37 -13.00 -15.91 17.61
CA PHE A 37 -13.25 -14.70 16.84
C PHE A 37 -12.59 -14.76 15.47
N PHE A 38 -11.31 -15.13 15.37
CA PHE A 38 -10.61 -15.12 14.08
C PHE A 38 -11.18 -16.13 13.07
N ASN A 39 -11.82 -17.19 13.56
CA ASN A 39 -12.54 -18.17 12.74
C ASN A 39 -13.78 -17.59 12.02
N ILE A 40 -14.17 -16.32 12.23
CA ILE A 40 -15.21 -15.68 11.40
C ILE A 40 -14.67 -15.16 10.07
N PHE A 41 -13.35 -14.90 9.98
CA PHE A 41 -12.71 -14.42 8.77
C PHE A 41 -12.29 -15.62 7.90
N GLY A 42 -13.24 -16.14 7.13
CA GLY A 42 -13.02 -17.32 6.29
C GLY A 42 -12.16 -17.07 5.04
N TYR A 43 -11.91 -15.80 4.70
CA TYR A 43 -11.10 -15.40 3.56
C TYR A 43 -9.99 -14.46 4.01
N THR A 44 -8.76 -14.80 3.66
CA THR A 44 -7.57 -13.98 3.91
C THR A 44 -6.82 -13.81 2.61
N THR A 45 -6.37 -12.59 2.34
CA THR A 45 -5.47 -12.29 1.24
C THR A 45 -4.30 -11.46 1.75
N THR A 46 -3.12 -11.74 1.23
CA THR A 46 -1.91 -10.97 1.54
C THR A 46 -1.66 -10.03 0.37
N LEU A 47 -1.58 -8.73 0.66
CA LEU A 47 -1.26 -7.72 -0.34
C LEU A 47 0.25 -7.49 -0.34
N GLY A 48 0.88 -7.71 -1.49
CA GLY A 48 2.29 -7.42 -1.74
C GLY A 48 2.48 -6.16 -2.59
N PRO A 49 3.70 -5.93 -3.11
CA PRO A 49 3.93 -4.89 -4.10
C PRO A 49 3.08 -5.12 -5.35
N LEU A 50 2.76 -4.04 -6.06
CA LEU A 50 2.12 -4.09 -7.37
C LEU A 50 3.00 -4.87 -8.34
N LYS A 51 2.36 -5.59 -9.25
CA LYS A 51 3.06 -6.15 -10.40
C LYS A 51 3.54 -5.02 -11.29
N GLU A 52 4.58 -5.29 -12.08
CA GLU A 52 5.19 -4.28 -12.94
C GLU A 52 4.18 -3.56 -13.87
N PRO A 53 3.21 -4.24 -14.53
CA PRO A 53 2.17 -3.56 -15.30
C PRO A 53 1.26 -2.63 -14.47
N GLU A 54 0.88 -3.05 -13.26
CA GLU A 54 0.02 -2.29 -12.34
C GLU A 54 0.77 -1.06 -11.80
N ALA A 55 2.05 -1.19 -11.47
CA ALA A 55 2.90 -0.10 -11.05
C ALA A 55 3.08 0.95 -12.16
N ARG A 56 3.27 0.50 -13.41
CA ARG A 56 3.34 1.38 -14.59
C ARG A 56 2.02 2.12 -14.83
N GLU A 57 0.89 1.43 -14.68
CA GLU A 57 -0.43 2.05 -14.79
C GLU A 57 -0.65 3.13 -13.72
N LEU A 58 -0.22 2.86 -12.47
CA LEU A 58 -0.26 3.86 -11.40
C LEU A 58 0.56 5.11 -11.75
N ILE A 59 1.80 4.94 -12.24
CA ILE A 59 2.63 6.07 -12.67
C ILE A 59 1.98 6.83 -13.83
N ALA A 60 1.38 6.11 -14.78
CA ALA A 60 0.71 6.68 -15.94
C ALA A 60 -0.61 7.40 -15.59
N SER A 61 -1.17 7.17 -14.40
CA SER A 61 -2.36 7.88 -13.91
C SER A 61 -2.09 9.35 -13.54
N SER A 62 -0.82 9.75 -13.48
CA SER A 62 -0.43 11.15 -13.28
C SER A 62 -1.03 12.06 -14.37
N PRO A 63 -1.53 13.26 -14.01
CA PRO A 63 -2.07 14.22 -14.98
C PRO A 63 -1.00 14.73 -15.96
N ILE A 64 0.27 14.69 -15.57
CA ILE A 64 1.42 15.05 -16.39
C ILE A 64 2.28 13.81 -16.60
N SER A 65 2.58 13.50 -17.86
CA SER A 65 3.42 12.37 -18.22
C SER A 65 4.87 12.63 -17.81
N PHE A 66 5.47 11.69 -17.09
CA PHE A 66 6.86 11.78 -16.67
C PHE A 66 7.82 11.26 -17.76
N PRO A 67 9.04 11.80 -17.84
CA PRO A 67 10.11 11.26 -18.69
C PRO A 67 10.33 9.77 -18.46
N VAL A 68 10.77 9.05 -19.50
CA VAL A 68 10.98 7.58 -19.43
C VAL A 68 11.98 7.25 -18.32
N GLU A 69 13.09 7.97 -18.24
CA GLU A 69 14.13 7.78 -17.23
C GLU A 69 13.58 7.94 -15.80
N ASP A 70 12.70 8.91 -15.58
CA ASP A 70 12.11 9.17 -14.26
C ASP A 70 11.15 8.05 -13.87
N ARG A 71 10.36 7.54 -14.82
CA ARG A 71 9.45 6.41 -14.57
C ARG A 71 10.22 5.14 -14.19
N GLU A 72 11.28 4.81 -14.92
CA GLU A 72 12.13 3.65 -14.59
C GLU A 72 12.82 3.83 -13.24
N TRP A 73 13.29 5.05 -12.95
CA TRP A 73 13.90 5.35 -11.65
C TRP A 73 12.89 5.18 -10.50
N ILE A 74 11.67 5.70 -10.64
CA ILE A 74 10.58 5.57 -9.67
C ILE A 74 10.24 4.10 -9.43
N LEU A 75 10.11 3.30 -10.49
CA LEU A 75 9.84 1.86 -10.38
C LEU A 75 10.95 1.14 -9.60
N ASN A 76 12.21 1.42 -9.93
CA ASN A 76 13.35 0.80 -9.28
C ASN A 76 13.47 1.16 -7.79
N GLN A 77 13.26 2.43 -7.43
CA GLN A 77 13.36 2.88 -6.02
C GLN A 77 12.19 2.43 -5.14
N SER A 78 11.01 2.20 -5.73
CA SER A 78 9.79 1.85 -4.99
C SER A 78 9.56 0.35 -4.83
N GLY A 79 10.22 -0.49 -5.64
CA GLY A 79 10.00 -1.94 -5.61
C GLY A 79 8.56 -2.37 -5.91
N GLY A 80 7.76 -1.51 -6.55
CA GLY A 80 6.34 -1.74 -6.81
C GLY A 80 5.41 -1.47 -5.63
N TRP A 81 5.90 -1.03 -4.47
CA TRP A 81 5.04 -0.71 -3.33
C TRP A 81 4.23 0.57 -3.60
N PRO A 82 2.88 0.52 -3.50
CA PRO A 82 2.03 1.67 -3.80
C PRO A 82 2.41 2.94 -3.05
N LEU A 83 2.70 2.84 -1.75
CA LEU A 83 3.07 3.99 -0.93
C LEU A 83 4.36 4.65 -1.42
N LEU A 84 5.38 3.86 -1.73
CA LEU A 84 6.66 4.36 -2.21
C LEU A 84 6.52 4.99 -3.60
N LEU A 85 5.79 4.32 -4.49
CA LEU A 85 5.45 4.85 -5.83
C LEU A 85 4.77 6.22 -5.72
N GLN A 86 3.73 6.34 -4.89
CA GLN A 86 2.96 7.56 -4.74
C GLN A 86 3.79 8.72 -4.20
N ILE A 87 4.68 8.47 -3.22
CA ILE A 87 5.58 9.51 -2.70
C ILE A 87 6.51 10.03 -3.81
N LEU A 88 7.15 9.12 -4.56
CA LEU A 88 8.08 9.51 -5.61
C LEU A 88 7.38 10.18 -6.81
N CYS A 89 6.20 9.69 -7.20
CA CYS A 89 5.39 10.31 -8.25
C CYS A 89 4.90 11.70 -7.85
N ARG A 90 4.48 11.89 -6.59
CA ARG A 90 4.05 13.19 -6.07
C ARG A 90 5.20 14.20 -6.12
N GLU A 91 6.38 13.79 -5.68
CA GLU A 91 7.57 14.64 -5.72
C GLU A 91 7.93 15.01 -7.16
N ARG A 92 7.86 14.04 -8.09
CA ARG A 92 8.14 14.34 -9.50
C ARG A 92 7.08 15.26 -10.12
N LEU A 93 5.81 15.08 -9.77
CA LEU A 93 4.74 15.91 -10.27
C LEU A 93 4.94 17.38 -9.89
N PHE A 94 5.24 17.67 -8.61
CA PHE A 94 5.44 19.06 -8.18
C PHE A 94 6.61 19.74 -8.86
N THR A 95 7.74 19.04 -9.01
CA THR A 95 8.91 19.64 -9.67
C THR A 95 8.66 19.94 -11.15
N ILE A 96 7.84 19.13 -11.83
CA ILE A 96 7.42 19.45 -13.20
C ILE A 96 6.46 20.66 -13.22
N GLU A 97 5.52 20.74 -12.29
CA GLU A 97 4.59 21.88 -12.19
C GLU A 97 5.31 23.21 -11.90
N ASP A 98 6.35 23.18 -11.07
CA ASP A 98 7.18 24.33 -10.71
C ASP A 98 8.26 24.68 -11.77
N ASN A 99 8.32 23.91 -12.88
CA ASN A 99 9.34 24.03 -13.94
C ASN A 99 10.78 23.88 -13.42
N GLU A 100 10.98 23.10 -12.36
CA GLU A 100 12.29 22.73 -11.86
C GLU A 100 12.94 21.72 -12.81
N THR A 101 14.17 22.01 -13.23
CA THR A 101 14.91 21.19 -14.20
C THR A 101 16.05 20.38 -13.57
N ASP A 102 16.28 20.56 -12.28
CA ASP A 102 17.30 19.81 -11.56
C ASP A 102 16.76 18.48 -11.00
N ASP A 103 17.69 17.61 -10.61
CA ASP A 103 17.39 16.28 -10.09
C ASP A 103 17.25 16.27 -8.55
N GLN A 104 17.11 17.43 -7.87
CA GLN A 104 17.02 17.51 -6.40
C GLN A 104 15.80 16.75 -5.86
N TRP A 105 14.73 16.68 -6.66
CA TRP A 105 13.51 15.92 -6.38
C TRP A 105 13.80 14.44 -6.07
N ARG A 106 14.85 13.85 -6.64
CA ARG A 106 15.24 12.46 -6.37
C ARG A 106 15.78 12.32 -4.96
N GLU A 107 16.62 13.24 -4.52
CA GLU A 107 17.17 13.24 -3.15
C GLU A 107 16.05 13.44 -2.12
N GLU A 108 15.14 14.38 -2.41
CA GLU A 108 13.99 14.66 -1.57
C GLU A 108 13.03 13.46 -1.52
N GLY A 109 12.74 12.85 -2.67
CA GLY A 109 11.95 11.62 -2.75
C GLY A 109 12.56 10.49 -1.93
N LEU A 110 13.89 10.29 -2.02
CA LEU A 110 14.62 9.31 -1.21
C LEU A 110 14.53 9.60 0.30
N ARG A 111 14.57 10.88 0.70
CA ARG A 111 14.37 11.31 2.09
C ARG A 111 12.98 10.96 2.59
N GLN A 112 11.94 11.20 1.78
CA GLN A 112 10.55 10.94 2.14
C GLN A 112 10.22 9.45 2.22
N ILE A 113 10.79 8.60 1.34
CA ILE A 113 10.56 7.15 1.41
C ILE A 113 11.36 6.46 2.52
N LYS A 114 12.39 7.11 3.07
CA LYS A 114 13.30 6.52 4.08
C LYS A 114 12.59 5.84 5.26
N PRO A 115 11.54 6.42 5.88
CA PRO A 115 10.82 5.78 6.99
C PRO A 115 10.08 4.51 6.58
N PHE A 116 9.78 4.35 5.28
CA PHE A 116 8.99 3.25 4.73
C PHE A 116 9.85 2.21 4.00
N ARG A 117 11.18 2.37 4.00
CA ARG A 117 12.10 1.44 3.35
C ARG A 117 12.07 0.03 3.93
N TYR A 118 11.49 -0.18 5.11
CA TYR A 118 11.25 -1.52 5.65
C TYR A 118 10.28 -2.36 4.80
N LEU A 119 9.59 -1.75 3.84
CA LEU A 119 8.75 -2.44 2.86
C LEU A 119 9.57 -3.14 1.75
N LEU A 120 10.78 -2.65 1.45
CA LEU A 120 11.68 -3.21 0.43
C LEU A 120 12.46 -4.39 0.98
#